data_AF-A0A3D2S801-F1
#
_entry.id   AF-A0A3D2S801-F1
#
_cell.length_a   1.000
_cell.length_b   1.000
_cell.length_c   1.000
_cell.angle_alpha   90.00
_cell.angle_beta   90.00
_cell.angle_gamma   90.00
#
_symmetry.space_group_name_H-M   'P 1'
#
loop_
_entity.id
_entity.type
_entity.pdbx_description
1 polymer ?
#
loop_
_entity_poly.entity_id
_entity_poly.type
_entity_poly.pdbx_seq_one_letter_code
_entity_poly.pdbx_strand_id
1 'polypeptide(L)'
;MLVCQQLLIAQTATISGNITDVRALSADTVYTLEGKVYIKDGGVLFIPPGTIIRGDKDSKGMLICTKTGILAAQGTPEQPIIFTSSEAIGERQAGDWGGVVFCGNAGINATGGSASLPGLDAADGAYGGANAFDSRGGLQYVRIEYGG
;
A
#
# COMPACT_ATOMS: atom_id res chain seq x y z
N MET A 1 -26.92 -18.76 31.09
CA MET A 1 -27.32 -17.35 30.87
C MET A 1 -26.21 -16.72 30.04
N LEU A 2 -26.51 -16.46 28.75
CA LEU A 2 -25.68 -15.89 27.66
C LEU A 2 -24.37 -16.66 27.36
N VAL A 3 -24.10 -17.34 26.24
CA VAL A 3 -24.48 -17.20 24.82
C VAL A 3 -24.41 -15.77 24.30
N CYS A 4 -23.21 -15.34 23.91
CA CYS A 4 -22.98 -14.82 22.57
C CYS A 4 -21.47 -14.75 22.35
N GLN A 5 -20.98 -15.47 21.34
CA GLN A 5 -19.72 -15.11 20.72
C GLN A 5 -19.83 -13.64 20.33
N GLN A 6 -19.08 -12.77 21.00
CA GLN A 6 -18.72 -11.51 20.38
C GLN A 6 -17.77 -11.90 19.24
N LEU A 7 -18.34 -12.22 18.08
CA LEU A 7 -17.65 -12.18 16.82
C LEU A 7 -17.09 -10.76 16.76
N LEU A 8 -15.78 -10.60 16.97
CA LEU A 8 -15.09 -9.33 16.75
C LEU A 8 -15.26 -9.02 15.27
N ILE A 9 -16.27 -8.21 14.94
CA ILE A 9 -16.39 -7.62 13.61
C ILE A 9 -15.19 -6.71 13.52
N ALA A 10 -14.20 -7.08 12.70
CA ALA A 10 -13.11 -6.18 12.38
C ALA A 10 -13.73 -4.91 11.79
N GLN A 11 -13.28 -3.74 12.27
CA GLN A 11 -13.75 -2.47 11.75
C GLN A 11 -13.38 -2.37 10.26
N THR A 12 -14.13 -1.60 9.47
CA THR A 12 -13.78 -1.36 8.06
C THR A 12 -13.62 0.12 7.79
N ALA A 13 -12.64 0.47 6.96
CA ALA A 13 -12.40 1.85 6.54
C ALA A 13 -11.86 1.91 5.12
N THR A 14 -12.19 2.98 4.40
CA THR A 14 -11.66 3.23 3.05
C THR A 14 -10.50 4.23 3.13
N ILE A 15 -9.49 4.02 2.29
CA ILE A 15 -8.39 4.95 2.03
C ILE A 15 -8.43 5.29 0.54
N SER A 16 -8.50 6.57 0.23
CA SER A 16 -8.52 7.09 -1.14
C SER A 16 -7.75 8.41 -1.23
N GLY A 17 -7.33 8.79 -2.44
CA GLY A 17 -6.69 10.07 -2.71
C GLY A 17 -5.27 10.20 -2.16
N ASN A 18 -4.90 11.41 -1.72
CA ASN A 18 -3.53 11.74 -1.33
C ASN A 18 -3.37 11.75 0.20
N ILE A 19 -2.35 11.06 0.69
CA ILE A 19 -1.82 11.15 2.06
C ILE A 19 -0.65 12.14 2.02
N THR A 20 -0.83 13.28 2.68
CA THR A 20 0.14 14.40 2.75
C THR A 20 0.51 14.75 4.19
N ASP A 21 0.02 13.94 5.13
CA ASP A 21 0.19 14.03 6.56
C ASP A 21 0.70 12.71 7.13
N VAL A 22 1.00 12.71 8.42
CA VAL A 22 1.38 11.50 9.14
C VAL A 22 0.12 10.73 9.55
N ARG A 23 -0.05 9.53 8.98
CA ARG A 23 -1.18 8.65 9.24
C ARG A 23 -0.71 7.28 9.73
N ALA A 24 -1.19 6.89 10.91
CA ALA A 24 -1.06 5.52 11.40
C ALA A 24 -2.40 4.79 11.23
N LEU A 25 -2.34 3.59 10.65
CA LEU A 25 -3.48 2.67 10.58
C LEU A 25 -3.61 1.89 11.90
N SER A 26 -4.74 1.22 12.08
CA SER A 26 -5.03 0.37 13.22
C SER A 26 -5.17 -1.09 12.80
N ALA A 27 -4.54 -2.01 13.54
CA ALA A 27 -4.55 -3.44 13.21
C ALA A 27 -5.93 -4.11 13.43
N ASP A 28 -6.84 -3.47 14.16
CA ASP A 28 -8.23 -3.93 14.38
C ASP A 28 -9.18 -3.55 13.22
N THR A 29 -8.66 -2.86 12.20
CA THR A 29 -9.40 -2.34 11.07
C THR A 29 -8.91 -2.97 9.76
N VAL A 30 -9.84 -3.46 8.95
CA VAL A 30 -9.59 -3.86 7.55
C VAL A 30 -9.76 -2.62 6.68
N TYR A 31 -8.70 -2.27 5.95
CA TYR A 31 -8.73 -1.11 5.07
C TYR A 31 -8.99 -1.52 3.62
N THR A 32 -9.75 -0.72 2.89
CA THR A 32 -9.89 -0.85 1.43
C THR A 32 -9.22 0.34 0.74
N LEU A 33 -8.31 0.08 -0.18
CA LEU A 33 -7.72 1.07 -1.09
C LEU A 33 -8.68 1.26 -2.26
N GLU A 34 -9.26 2.45 -2.38
CA GLU A 34 -10.15 2.81 -3.48
C GLU A 34 -9.44 3.80 -4.42
N GLY A 35 -9.33 3.43 -5.68
CA GLY A 35 -8.56 4.14 -6.69
C GLY A 35 -7.07 4.18 -6.39
N LYS A 36 -6.39 5.20 -6.94
CA LYS A 36 -4.96 5.41 -6.70
C LYS A 36 -4.77 6.20 -5.42
N VAL A 37 -4.19 5.55 -4.41
CA VAL A 37 -3.83 6.14 -3.12
C VAL A 37 -2.37 6.55 -3.16
N TYR A 38 -2.09 7.85 -3.06
CA TYR A 38 -0.73 8.36 -3.12
C TYR A 38 -0.23 8.78 -1.75
N ILE A 39 0.93 8.31 -1.35
CA ILE A 39 1.70 8.89 -0.25
C ILE A 39 2.68 9.88 -0.90
N LYS A 40 2.42 11.18 -0.70
CA LYS A 40 3.14 12.28 -1.35
C LYS A 40 4.05 12.99 -0.36
N ASP A 41 4.59 14.13 -0.79
CA ASP A 41 5.44 14.98 0.05
C ASP A 41 4.75 15.33 1.38
N GLY A 42 5.51 15.22 2.48
CA GLY A 42 4.99 15.32 3.84
C GLY A 42 4.16 14.13 4.35
N GLY A 43 3.74 13.23 3.45
CA GLY A 43 2.94 12.04 3.76
C GLY A 43 3.77 10.90 4.34
N VAL A 44 3.32 10.36 5.47
CA VAL A 44 3.90 9.17 6.09
C VAL A 44 2.78 8.20 6.44
N LEU A 45 2.80 7.00 5.88
CA LEU A 45 1.83 5.94 6.20
C LEU A 45 2.49 4.85 7.03
N PHE A 46 2.04 4.69 8.27
CA PHE A 46 2.41 3.59 9.16
C PHE A 46 1.34 2.51 9.15
N ILE A 47 1.74 1.28 8.85
CA ILE A 47 0.87 0.10 8.79
C ILE A 47 1.35 -0.89 9.85
N PRO A 48 0.60 -1.08 10.95
CA PRO A 48 1.03 -1.95 12.03
C PRO A 48 0.95 -3.45 11.65
N PRO A 49 1.68 -4.34 12.34
CA PRO A 49 1.59 -5.78 12.17
C PRO A 49 0.14 -6.31 12.19
N GLY A 50 -0.13 -7.34 11.40
CA GLY A 50 -1.44 -8.00 11.34
C GLY A 50 -2.52 -7.23 10.58
N THR A 51 -2.23 -6.03 10.07
CA THR A 51 -3.21 -5.25 9.28
C THR A 51 -3.55 -5.95 7.97
N ILE A 52 -4.84 -5.98 7.63
CA ILE A 52 -5.34 -6.43 6.33
C ILE A 52 -5.75 -5.22 5.51
N ILE A 53 -5.24 -5.15 4.28
CA ILE A 53 -5.52 -4.11 3.31
C ILE A 53 -6.04 -4.79 2.04
N ARG A 54 -7.19 -4.33 1.56
CA ARG A 54 -7.84 -4.81 0.35
C ARG A 54 -7.66 -3.79 -0.77
N GLY A 55 -7.19 -4.20 -1.93
CA GLY A 55 -7.31 -3.38 -3.14
C GLY A 55 -8.70 -3.56 -3.73
N ASP A 56 -9.41 -2.46 -3.91
CA ASP A 56 -10.72 -2.47 -4.57
C ASP A 56 -10.59 -2.88 -6.04
N LYS A 57 -11.43 -3.82 -6.48
CA LYS A 57 -11.34 -4.39 -7.83
C LYS A 57 -11.79 -3.43 -8.91
N ASP A 58 -12.88 -2.73 -8.67
CA ASP A 58 -13.56 -1.91 -9.67
C ASP A 58 -12.75 -0.66 -9.99
N SER A 59 -12.25 0.01 -8.95
CA SER A 59 -11.39 1.20 -9.08
C SER A 59 -9.93 0.87 -9.37
N LYS A 60 -9.56 -0.42 -9.41
CA LYS A 60 -8.18 -0.89 -9.47
C LYS A 60 -7.32 -0.25 -8.38
N GLY A 61 -7.80 -0.39 -7.14
CA GLY A 61 -7.17 0.11 -5.93
C GLY A 61 -5.65 -0.11 -5.94
N MET A 62 -4.88 0.94 -5.69
CA MET A 62 -3.42 0.90 -5.77
C MET A 62 -2.84 1.78 -4.66
N LEU A 63 -1.78 1.32 -4.00
CA LEU A 63 -1.00 2.15 -3.07
C LEU A 63 0.29 2.58 -3.75
N ILE A 64 0.49 3.88 -3.92
CA ILE A 64 1.67 4.46 -4.55
C ILE A 64 2.43 5.29 -3.50
N CYS A 65 3.61 4.82 -3.11
CA CYS A 65 4.58 5.66 -2.41
C CYS A 65 5.42 6.41 -3.44
N THR A 66 5.23 7.73 -3.57
CA THR A 66 6.02 8.54 -4.50
C THR A 66 7.46 8.71 -3.99
N LYS A 67 8.34 9.30 -4.81
CA LYS A 67 9.72 9.67 -4.42
C LYS A 67 9.80 10.56 -3.17
N THR A 68 8.71 11.19 -2.75
CA THR A 68 8.69 12.13 -1.62
C THR A 68 7.90 11.61 -0.42
N GLY A 69 7.11 10.56 -0.59
CA GLY A 69 6.38 9.91 0.50
C GLY A 69 7.21 8.93 1.32
N ILE A 70 6.64 8.47 2.44
CA ILE A 70 7.22 7.40 3.27
C ILE A 70 6.15 6.34 3.57
N LEU A 71 6.46 5.08 3.28
CA LEU A 71 5.62 3.93 3.61
C LEU A 71 6.36 3.00 4.58
N ALA A 72 5.86 2.89 5.80
CA ALA A 72 6.38 2.00 6.83
C ALA A 72 5.38 0.88 7.12
N ALA A 73 5.56 -0.28 6.48
CA ALA A 73 4.76 -1.47 6.71
C ALA A 73 5.64 -2.55 7.36
N GLN A 74 5.63 -2.59 8.69
CA GLN A 74 6.53 -3.40 9.49
C GLN A 74 5.74 -4.52 10.16
N GLY A 75 5.44 -5.59 9.42
CA GLY A 75 4.82 -6.80 9.97
C GLY A 75 5.82 -7.61 10.80
N THR A 76 5.35 -8.74 11.35
CA THR A 76 6.19 -9.75 12.01
C THR A 76 5.91 -11.15 11.43
N PRO A 77 6.75 -12.17 11.68
CA PRO A 77 6.45 -13.55 11.26
C PRO A 77 5.09 -14.04 11.77
N GLU A 78 4.71 -13.67 12.99
CA GLU A 78 3.47 -14.08 13.64
C GLU A 78 2.27 -13.24 13.19
N GLN A 79 2.52 -11.99 12.80
CA GLN A 79 1.49 -11.02 12.41
C GLN A 79 1.91 -10.31 11.11
N PRO A 80 1.90 -11.03 9.97
CA PRO A 80 2.23 -10.42 8.69
C PRO A 80 1.18 -9.37 8.30
N ILE A 81 1.60 -8.35 7.55
CA ILE A 81 0.69 -7.40 6.90
C ILE A 81 0.25 -8.02 5.57
N ILE A 82 -1.05 -8.03 5.30
CA ILE A 82 -1.62 -8.68 4.13
C ILE A 82 -2.29 -7.65 3.23
N PHE A 83 -1.75 -7.47 2.02
CA PHE A 83 -2.43 -6.79 0.92
C PHE A 83 -3.08 -7.83 0.02
N THR A 84 -4.38 -7.72 -0.26
CA THR A 84 -5.14 -8.73 -1.02
C THR A 84 -6.29 -8.10 -1.81
N SER A 85 -7.03 -8.89 -2.59
CA SER A 85 -8.20 -8.44 -3.34
C SER A 85 -9.41 -8.14 -2.43
N SER A 86 -10.25 -7.19 -2.83
CA SER A 86 -11.54 -6.90 -2.20
C SER A 86 -12.58 -8.00 -2.41
N GLU A 87 -12.38 -8.89 -3.38
CA GLU A 87 -13.32 -9.96 -3.70
C GLU A 87 -13.44 -11.00 -2.59
N ALA A 88 -14.57 -11.71 -2.61
CA ALA A 88 -14.84 -12.81 -1.69
C ALA A 88 -13.75 -13.89 -1.77
N ILE A 89 -13.52 -14.57 -0.65
CA ILE A 89 -12.59 -15.71 -0.60
C ILE A 89 -13.08 -16.78 -1.58
N GLY A 90 -12.20 -17.21 -2.49
CA GLY A 90 -12.52 -18.15 -3.57
C GLY A 90 -12.79 -17.48 -4.92
N GLU A 91 -13.06 -16.17 -4.95
CA GLU A 91 -13.31 -15.39 -6.17
C GLU A 91 -12.15 -14.47 -6.56
N ARG A 92 -11.12 -14.39 -5.70
CA ARG A 92 -9.94 -13.54 -5.91
C ARG A 92 -9.10 -14.03 -7.09
N GLN A 93 -8.72 -13.11 -7.96
CA GLN A 93 -7.95 -13.36 -9.18
C GLN A 93 -6.76 -12.41 -9.30
N ALA A 94 -5.70 -12.86 -9.97
CA ALA A 94 -4.60 -11.97 -10.34
C ALA A 94 -5.14 -10.80 -11.17
N GLY A 95 -4.61 -9.59 -10.93
CA GLY A 95 -5.11 -8.37 -11.57
C GLY A 95 -6.41 -7.83 -11.02
N ASP A 96 -6.92 -8.36 -9.89
CA ASP A 96 -8.09 -7.76 -9.23
C ASP A 96 -7.80 -6.30 -8.88
N TRP A 97 -6.63 -5.99 -8.35
CA TRP A 97 -6.23 -4.64 -7.94
C TRP A 97 -4.83 -4.24 -8.43
N GLY A 98 -4.50 -2.95 -8.34
CA GLY A 98 -3.31 -2.36 -8.96
C GLY A 98 -1.99 -2.62 -8.25
N GLY A 99 -2.00 -3.19 -7.04
CA GLY A 99 -0.80 -3.52 -6.29
C GLY A 99 -0.21 -2.37 -5.47
N VAL A 100 1.01 -2.57 -5.00
CA VAL A 100 1.81 -1.57 -4.28
C VAL A 100 2.95 -1.11 -5.17
N VAL A 101 3.05 0.20 -5.37
CA VAL A 101 4.11 0.86 -6.13
C VAL A 101 4.99 1.63 -5.15
N PHE A 102 6.30 1.43 -5.26
CA PHE A 102 7.29 2.13 -4.44
C PHE A 102 8.31 2.83 -5.34
N CYS A 103 8.19 4.15 -5.46
CA CYS A 103 9.05 4.97 -6.31
C CYS A 103 10.28 5.45 -5.51
N GLY A 104 11.43 4.80 -5.71
CA GLY A 104 12.69 5.21 -5.08
C GLY A 104 13.44 6.32 -5.84
N ASN A 105 14.37 6.98 -5.15
CA ASN A 105 15.30 7.99 -5.69
C ASN A 105 16.74 7.46 -5.88
N ALA A 106 16.93 6.15 -5.74
CA ALA A 106 18.22 5.48 -6.01
C ALA A 106 18.53 5.44 -7.51
N GLY A 107 19.81 5.30 -7.86
CA GLY A 107 20.27 5.22 -9.25
C GLY A 107 19.65 4.06 -10.01
N ILE A 108 19.21 4.32 -11.25
CA ILE A 108 18.69 3.30 -12.18
C ILE A 108 19.44 3.35 -13.51
N ASN A 109 19.43 2.24 -14.24
CA ASN A 109 19.99 2.15 -15.59
C ASN A 109 18.99 2.68 -16.64
N ALA A 110 18.66 3.97 -16.56
CA ALA A 110 17.83 4.67 -17.54
C ALA A 110 18.56 5.92 -18.03
N THR A 111 18.35 6.30 -19.29
CA THR A 111 18.89 7.55 -19.84
C THR A 111 18.41 8.73 -19.00
N GLY A 112 19.35 9.53 -18.49
CA GLY A 112 19.06 10.64 -17.58
C GLY A 112 18.85 10.23 -16.11
N GLY A 113 19.03 8.95 -15.76
CA GLY A 113 19.01 8.47 -14.37
C GLY A 113 17.63 8.48 -13.71
N SER A 114 16.56 8.65 -14.47
CA SER A 114 15.17 8.65 -13.98
C SER A 114 14.22 8.17 -15.07
N ALA A 115 13.09 7.60 -14.65
CA ALA A 115 12.01 7.12 -15.52
C ALA A 115 10.66 7.36 -14.84
N SER A 116 9.56 7.14 -15.56
CA SER A 116 8.21 7.23 -15.03
C SER A 116 7.44 5.94 -15.30
N LEU A 117 6.66 5.48 -14.32
CA LEU A 117 5.79 4.33 -14.48
C LEU A 117 4.65 4.64 -15.46
N PRO A 118 4.37 3.76 -16.43
CA PRO A 118 3.20 3.90 -17.30
C PRO A 118 1.90 3.90 -16.50
N GLY A 119 0.92 4.70 -16.92
CA GLY A 119 -0.40 4.76 -16.27
C GLY A 119 -0.47 5.61 -15.01
N LEU A 120 0.63 6.25 -14.60
CA LEU A 120 0.67 7.27 -13.55
C LEU A 120 1.09 8.62 -14.13
N ASP A 121 0.69 9.70 -13.47
CA ASP A 121 1.18 11.03 -13.80
C ASP A 121 2.70 11.09 -13.62
N ALA A 122 3.41 11.78 -14.52
CA ALA A 122 4.87 11.77 -14.54
C ALA A 122 5.50 12.22 -13.21
N ALA A 123 4.85 13.14 -12.49
CA ALA A 123 5.33 13.61 -11.19
C ALA A 123 5.16 12.54 -10.08
N ASP A 124 4.07 11.79 -10.10
CA ASP A 124 3.74 10.81 -9.05
C ASP A 124 4.31 9.41 -9.33
N GLY A 125 4.54 9.09 -10.61
CA GLY A 125 5.12 7.84 -11.08
C GLY A 125 6.63 7.91 -11.35
N ALA A 126 7.27 9.07 -11.15
CA ALA A 126 8.72 9.19 -11.32
C ALA A 126 9.45 8.25 -10.35
N TYR A 127 10.45 7.51 -10.83
CA TYR A 127 11.41 6.74 -10.03
C TYR A 127 12.84 6.94 -10.58
N GLY A 128 13.85 6.52 -9.82
CA GLY A 128 15.26 6.75 -10.14
C GLY A 128 15.81 8.08 -9.62
N GLY A 129 17.13 8.22 -9.53
CA GLY A 129 17.76 9.47 -9.12
C GLY A 129 19.25 9.32 -8.83
N ALA A 130 19.78 10.22 -8.02
CA ALA A 130 21.21 10.26 -7.69
C ALA A 130 21.52 9.79 -6.25
N ASN A 131 20.50 9.54 -5.42
CA ASN A 131 20.72 9.23 -4.01
C ASN A 131 20.82 7.70 -3.80
N ALA A 132 22.03 7.16 -3.80
CA ALA A 132 22.27 5.74 -3.56
C ALA A 132 21.82 5.25 -2.16
N PHE A 133 21.64 6.17 -1.21
CA PHE A 133 21.21 5.87 0.16
C PHE A 133 19.73 6.21 0.40
N ASP A 134 18.94 6.34 -0.67
CA ASP A 134 17.53 6.63 -0.54
C ASP A 134 16.80 5.51 0.21
N SER A 135 16.21 5.85 1.35
CA SER A 135 15.37 4.97 2.15
C SER A 135 14.13 5.75 2.57
N ARG A 136 12.96 5.28 2.13
CA ARG A 136 11.66 5.95 2.32
C ARG A 136 10.67 5.07 3.06
N GLY A 137 11.19 4.34 4.05
CA GLY A 137 10.49 3.28 4.74
C GLY A 137 10.79 1.91 4.13
N GLY A 138 9.86 0.97 4.27
CA GLY A 138 10.06 -0.40 3.84
C GLY A 138 8.88 -1.32 4.11
N LEU A 139 8.94 -2.49 3.48
CA LEU A 139 8.00 -3.59 3.65
C LEU A 139 8.74 -4.75 4.34
N GLN A 140 8.32 -5.11 5.54
CA GLN A 140 8.86 -6.25 6.28
C GLN A 140 7.72 -7.19 6.67
N TYR A 141 7.88 -8.50 6.45
CA TYR A 141 6.83 -9.51 6.66
C TYR A 141 5.48 -9.10 6.05
N VAL A 142 5.54 -8.66 4.80
CA VAL A 142 4.37 -8.25 4.01
C VAL A 142 4.06 -9.34 2.97
N ARG A 143 2.78 -9.69 2.85
CA ARG A 143 2.27 -10.55 1.77
C ARG A 143 1.40 -9.72 0.84
N ILE A 144 1.73 -9.74 -0.44
CA ILE A 144 0.96 -9.06 -1.49
C ILE A 144 0.36 -10.15 -2.37
N GLU A 145 -0.96 -10.19 -2.43
CA GLU A 145 -1.73 -11.23 -3.13
C GLU A 145 -2.64 -10.61 -4.19
N TYR A 146 -2.85 -11.30 -5.31
CA TYR A 146 -3.87 -10.96 -6.32
C TYR A 146 -3.74 -9.56 -6.95
N GLY A 147 -2.61 -8.87 -6.74
CA GLY A 147 -2.31 -7.59 -7.38
C GLY A 147 -1.56 -7.77 -8.68
N GLY A 148 -1.60 -6.74 -9.54
CA GLY A 148 -0.86 -6.69 -10.81
C GLY A 148 -1.68 -7.17 -11.99
#